data_AF-A0A838UH23-F1
#
_entry.id   AF-A0A838UH23-F1
#
_cell.length_a   1.000
_cell.length_b   1.000
_cell.length_c   1.000
_cell.angle_alpha   90.00
_cell.angle_beta   90.00
_cell.angle_gamma   90.00
#
_symmetry.space_group_name_H-M   'P 1'
#
loop_
_entity.id
_entity.type
_entity.pdbx_description
1 polymer ?
#
loop_
_entity_poly.entity_id
_entity_poly.type
_entity_poly.pdbx_seq_one_letter_code
_entity_poly.pdbx_strand_id
1 'polypeptide(L)'
;MTIEIDAVLEALAEPTRREIFERIVARPRRVGELAVELPITRSAVSHHVRVLRDAGLVEDFDGAVQAIVDTLPTVRTYFDRLWLEAALGDTWLAQRRTETRDFGL
;
A
#
# COMPACT_ATOMS: atom_id res chain seq x y z
N MET A 1 -1.66 6.94 17.63
CA MET A 1 -1.57 5.57 17.06
C MET A 1 -0.44 5.60 16.06
N THR A 2 0.68 4.94 16.32
CA THR A 2 1.76 4.84 15.34
C THR A 2 1.31 3.92 14.21
N ILE A 3 1.47 4.36 12.97
CA ILE A 3 1.20 3.53 11.80
C ILE A 3 2.49 2.80 11.49
N GLU A 4 2.47 1.47 11.59
CA GLU A 4 3.59 0.64 11.21
C GLU A 4 3.62 0.51 9.69
N ILE A 5 4.62 1.12 9.04
CA ILE A 5 4.74 1.16 7.58
C ILE A 5 4.78 -0.26 6.99
N ASP A 6 5.41 -1.21 7.67
CA ASP A 6 5.50 -2.60 7.24
C ASP A 6 4.12 -3.25 7.17
N ALA A 7 3.25 -3.01 8.15
CA ALA A 7 1.88 -3.54 8.15
C ALA A 7 1.05 -2.95 7.00
N VAL A 8 1.24 -1.66 6.70
CA VAL A 8 0.59 -1.01 5.55
C VAL A 8 1.08 -1.58 4.23
N LEU A 9 2.40 -1.75 4.07
CA LEU A 9 2.99 -2.32 2.86
C LEU A 9 2.56 -3.78 2.67
N GLU A 10 2.56 -4.60 3.72
CA GLU A 10 2.09 -5.98 3.69
C GLU A 10 0.60 -6.04 3.32
N ALA A 11 -0.23 -5.19 3.93
CA ALA A 11 -1.65 -5.11 3.60
C ALA A 11 -1.86 -4.66 2.14
N LEU A 12 -1.11 -3.70 1.63
CA LEU A 12 -1.27 -3.21 0.24
C LEU A 12 -0.52 -4.05 -0.81
N ALA A 13 0.32 -5.02 -0.41
CA ALA A 13 1.02 -5.90 -1.34
C ALA A 13 0.07 -6.83 -2.12
N GLU A 14 -1.08 -7.19 -1.53
CA GLU A 14 -2.04 -8.10 -2.13
C GLU A 14 -3.04 -7.35 -3.05
N PRO A 15 -3.22 -7.79 -4.32
CA PRO A 15 -4.05 -7.07 -5.30
C PRO A 15 -5.51 -6.88 -4.87
N THR A 16 -6.15 -7.89 -4.28
CA THR A 16 -7.56 -7.84 -3.86
C THR A 16 -7.76 -6.81 -2.75
N ARG A 17 -6.82 -6.72 -1.80
CA ARG A 17 -6.82 -5.70 -0.74
C ARG A 17 -6.67 -4.29 -1.32
N ARG A 18 -5.85 -4.08 -2.35
CA ARG A 18 -5.79 -2.79 -3.06
C ARG A 18 -7.12 -2.44 -3.71
N GLU A 19 -7.73 -3.38 -4.43
CA GLU A 19 -9.03 -3.17 -5.08
C GLU A 19 -10.14 -2.81 -4.09
N ILE A 20 -10.16 -3.47 -2.92
CA ILE A 20 -11.08 -3.18 -1.83
C ILE A 20 -10.81 -1.79 -1.27
N PHE A 21 -9.55 -1.50 -0.98
CA PHE A 21 -9.16 -0.22 -0.38
C PHE A 21 -9.47 0.96 -1.30
N GLU A 22 -9.14 0.88 -2.59
CA GLU A 22 -9.45 1.91 -3.60
C GLU A 22 -10.96 2.21 -3.66
N ARG A 23 -11.81 1.18 -3.57
CA ARG A 23 -13.27 1.35 -3.53
C ARG A 23 -13.75 2.06 -2.26
N ILE A 24 -13.13 1.78 -1.12
CA ILE A 24 -13.46 2.38 0.18
C ILE A 24 -12.94 3.83 0.26
N VAL A 25 -11.79 4.12 -0.35
CA VAL A 25 -11.23 5.48 -0.46
C VAL A 25 -12.19 6.40 -1.22
N ALA A 26 -12.85 5.89 -2.27
CA ALA A 26 -13.82 6.67 -3.03
C ALA A 26 -15.08 7.03 -2.22
N ARG A 27 -15.55 6.13 -1.34
CA ARG A 27 -16.66 6.36 -0.40
C ARG A 27 -16.76 5.23 0.63
N PRO A 28 -17.35 5.47 1.81
CA PRO A 28 -17.69 4.39 2.74
C PRO A 28 -18.57 3.32 2.07
N ARG A 29 -18.29 2.04 2.36
CA ARG A 29 -18.97 0.89 1.75
C ARG A 29 -19.26 -0.21 2.75
N ARG A 30 -20.40 -0.87 2.60
CA ARG A 30 -20.71 -2.08 3.36
C ARG A 30 -19.94 -3.27 2.79
N VAL A 31 -19.56 -4.19 3.66
CA VAL A 31 -18.94 -5.48 3.26
C VAL A 31 -19.81 -6.25 2.26
N GLY A 32 -21.14 -6.17 2.40
CA GLY A 32 -22.08 -6.79 1.46
C GLY A 32 -22.01 -6.17 0.05
N GLU A 33 -21.87 -4.85 -0.05
CA GLU A 33 -21.71 -4.15 -1.35
C GLU A 33 -20.41 -4.59 -2.03
N LEU A 34 -19.31 -4.61 -1.28
CA LEU A 34 -18.00 -5.05 -1.78
C LEU A 34 -18.03 -6.50 -2.29
N ALA A 35 -18.77 -7.39 -1.62
CA ALA A 35 -18.90 -8.78 -2.03
C ALA A 35 -19.73 -8.99 -3.31
N VAL A 36 -20.57 -8.02 -3.68
CA VAL A 36 -21.31 -8.04 -4.96
C VAL A 36 -20.45 -7.52 -6.11
N GLU A 37 -19.54 -6.59 -5.83
CA GLU A 37 -18.70 -5.92 -6.83
C GLU A 37 -17.40 -6.67 -7.15
N LEU A 38 -17.02 -7.66 -6.35
CA LEU A 38 -15.75 -8.38 -6.47
C LEU A 38 -16.00 -9.88 -6.70
N PRO A 39 -15.15 -10.58 -7.48
CA PRO A 39 -15.29 -12.01 -7.75
C PRO A 39 -14.80 -12.88 -6.58
N ILE A 40 -15.13 -12.52 -5.33
CA ILE A 40 -14.74 -13.21 -4.11
C ILE A 40 -15.91 -13.34 -3.13
N THR A 41 -15.79 -14.27 -2.19
CA THR A 41 -16.85 -14.49 -1.20
C THR A 41 -16.94 -13.34 -0.20
N ARG A 42 -18.12 -13.15 0.41
CA ARG A 42 -18.30 -12.22 1.53
C ARG A 42 -17.35 -12.50 2.70
N SER A 43 -17.04 -13.77 2.96
CA SER A 43 -16.07 -14.16 4.00
C SER A 43 -14.66 -13.68 3.66
N ALA A 44 -14.25 -13.81 2.40
CA ALA A 44 -12.98 -13.28 1.91
C ALA A 44 -12.94 -11.75 2.02
N VAL A 45 -13.99 -11.03 1.61
CA VAL A 45 -14.07 -9.56 1.80
C VAL A 45 -13.92 -9.19 3.27
N SER A 46 -14.65 -9.83 4.18
CA SER A 46 -14.52 -9.58 5.63
C SER A 46 -13.10 -9.83 6.13
N HIS A 47 -12.42 -10.86 5.62
CA HIS A 47 -11.03 -11.14 5.96
C HIS A 47 -10.09 -10.04 5.47
N HIS A 48 -10.20 -9.62 4.21
CA HIS A 48 -9.39 -8.53 3.65
C HIS A 48 -9.63 -7.20 4.39
N VAL A 49 -10.88 -6.86 4.70
CA VAL A 49 -11.24 -5.67 5.48
C VAL A 49 -10.63 -5.71 6.88
N ARG A 50 -10.58 -6.89 7.52
CA ARG A 50 -9.89 -7.04 8.81
C ARG A 50 -8.40 -6.74 8.70
N VAL A 51 -7.72 -7.31 7.71
CA VAL A 51 -6.29 -7.04 7.49
C VAL A 51 -6.03 -5.55 7.24
N LEU A 52 -6.85 -4.90 6.43
CA LEU A 52 -6.75 -3.46 6.18
C LEU A 52 -6.96 -2.64 7.46
N ARG A 53 -7.87 -3.08 8.33
CA ARG A 53 -8.12 -2.43 9.63
C ARG A 53 -6.96 -2.61 10.59
N ASP A 54 -6.42 -3.82 10.67
CA ASP A 54 -5.27 -4.13 11.53
C ASP A 54 -4.03 -3.33 11.10
N ALA A 55 -3.89 -3.03 9.80
CA ALA A 55 -2.88 -2.13 9.24
C ALA A 55 -3.20 -0.63 9.42
N GLY A 56 -4.34 -0.29 10.04
CA GLY A 56 -4.76 1.09 10.26
C GLY A 56 -5.26 1.83 9.02
N LEU A 57 -5.58 1.13 7.92
CA LEU A 57 -6.02 1.74 6.66
C LEU A 57 -7.52 2.05 6.64
N VAL A 58 -8.33 1.32 7.42
CA VAL A 58 -9.79 1.47 7.43
C VAL A 58 -10.37 1.38 8.85
N GLU A 59 -11.55 1.94 9.04
CA GLU A 59 -12.32 1.88 10.29
C GLU A 59 -13.81 1.67 10.02
N ASP A 60 -14.56 1.28 11.07
CA ASP A 60 -16.02 1.19 11.00
C ASP A 60 -16.64 2.58 10.91
N PHE A 61 -17.66 2.71 10.07
CA PHE A 61 -18.41 3.93 9.88
C PHE A 61 -19.88 3.61 9.57
N ASP A 62 -20.77 3.79 10.55
CA ASP A 62 -22.23 3.62 10.39
C ASP A 62 -22.65 2.31 9.70
N GLY A 63 -22.10 1.18 10.17
CA GLY A 63 -22.35 -0.15 9.59
C GLY A 63 -21.72 -0.38 8.21
N ALA A 64 -20.91 0.56 7.75
CA ALA A 64 -20.01 0.45 6.61
C ALA A 64 -18.54 0.52 7.09
N VAL A 65 -17.62 0.56 6.14
CA VAL A 65 -16.19 0.72 6.35
C VAL A 65 -15.73 1.94 5.57
N GLN A 66 -14.92 2.80 6.17
CA GLN A 66 -14.33 3.99 5.54
C GLN A 66 -12.80 3.95 5.60
N ALA A 67 -12.14 4.70 4.71
CA ALA A 67 -10.68 4.80 4.69
C ALA A 67 -10.20 5.84 5.71
N ILE A 68 -9.10 5.54 6.40
CA ILE A 68 -8.39 6.50 7.25
C ILE A 68 -7.37 7.22 6.35
N VAL A 69 -7.76 8.37 5.80
CA VAL A 69 -6.96 9.13 4.82
C VAL A 69 -5.65 9.66 5.43
N ASP A 70 -5.65 9.93 6.73
CA ASP A 70 -4.49 10.44 7.47
C ASP A 70 -3.31 9.45 7.50
N THR A 71 -3.52 8.20 7.07
CA THR A 71 -2.46 7.17 6.99
C THR A 71 -1.61 7.28 5.72
N LEU A 72 -2.17 7.81 4.65
CA LEU A 72 -1.54 7.88 3.33
C LEU A 72 -0.31 8.82 3.27
N PRO A 73 -0.28 9.95 3.99
CA PRO A 73 0.93 10.78 4.07
C PRO A 73 2.16 10.03 4.58
N THR A 74 2.02 9.07 5.49
CA THR A 74 3.14 8.24 5.98
C THR A 74 3.71 7.36 4.87
N VAL A 75 2.84 6.70 4.10
CA VAL A 75 3.25 5.89 2.94
C VAL A 75 3.93 6.74 1.88
N ARG A 76 3.36 7.92 1.58
CA ARG A 76 3.94 8.89 0.64
C ARG A 76 5.34 9.31 1.10
N THR A 77 5.49 9.68 2.37
CA THR A 77 6.77 10.11 2.94
C THR A 77 7.83 9.00 2.89
N TYR A 78 7.43 7.76 3.17
CA TYR A 78 8.31 6.60 3.06
C TYR A 78 8.88 6.44 1.65
N PHE A 79 8.03 6.51 0.62
CA PHE A 79 8.46 6.41 -0.76
C PHE A 79 9.22 7.65 -1.24
N ASP A 80 8.77 8.86 -0.90
CA ASP A 80 9.49 10.11 -1.23
C ASP A 80 10.95 10.04 -0.74
N ARG A 81 11.18 9.54 0.49
CA ARG A 81 12.52 9.31 1.04
C ARG A 81 13.31 8.30 0.22
N LEU A 82 12.73 7.14 -0.10
CA LEU A 82 13.41 6.10 -0.88
C LEU A 82 13.81 6.58 -2.27
N TRP A 83 12.92 7.29 -2.95
CA TRP A 83 13.19 7.85 -4.28
C TRP A 83 14.28 8.93 -4.23
N LEU A 84 14.26 9.78 -3.20
CA LEU A 84 15.32 10.78 -2.99
C LEU A 84 16.68 10.12 -2.77
N GLU A 85 16.75 9.12 -1.89
CA GLU A 85 17.98 8.35 -1.63
C GLU A 85 18.48 7.65 -2.90
N ALA A 86 17.59 7.05 -3.69
CA ALA A 86 17.93 6.42 -4.96
C ALA A 86 18.49 7.44 -5.96
N ALA A 87 17.84 8.60 -6.12
CA ALA A 87 18.29 9.67 -7.01
C ALA A 87 19.65 10.25 -6.59
N LEU A 88 19.92 10.37 -5.29
CA LEU A 88 21.23 10.80 -4.78
C LEU A 88 22.30 9.70 -4.93
N GLY A 89 21.88 8.43 -4.91
CA GLY A 89 22.71 7.25 -5.13
C GLY A 89 23.13 7.01 -6.59
N ASP A 90 22.65 7.80 -7.55
CA ASP A 90 23.01 7.70 -8.98
C ASP A 90 24.54 7.81 -9.24
N THR A 91 25.28 8.37 -8.28
CA THR A 91 26.75 8.39 -8.27
C THR A 91 27.37 7.00 -8.24
N TRP A 92 26.74 6.01 -7.60
CA TRP A 92 27.19 4.61 -7.57
C TRP A 92 27.00 3.88 -8.92
N LEU A 93 25.89 4.14 -9.62
CA LEU A 93 25.65 3.60 -10.98
C LEU A 93 26.57 4.23 -12.03
N ALA A 94 27.01 5.48 -11.81
CA ALA A 94 28.00 6.13 -12.67
C ALA A 94 29.39 5.49 -12.56
N GLN A 95 29.83 5.12 -11.35
CA GLN A 95 31.14 4.49 -11.12
C GLN A 95 31.24 3.07 -11.72
N ARG A 96 30.19 2.25 -11.65
CA ARG A 96 30.23 0.86 -12.17
C ARG A 96 30.28 0.75 -13.70
N ARG A 97 29.80 1.75 -14.44
CA ARG A 97 29.92 1.80 -15.91
C ARG A 97 31.34 2.09 -16.38
N THR A 98 32.14 2.76 -15.56
CA THR A 98 33.55 3.05 -15.86
C THR A 98 34.42 1.81 -15.61
N GLU A 99 34.17 1.07 -14.52
CA GLU A 99 34.96 -0.12 -14.16
C GLU A 99 34.79 -1.32 -15.10
N THR A 100 33.62 -1.47 -15.76
CA THR A 100 33.39 -2.60 -16.69
C THR A 100 34.07 -2.40 -18.06
N ARG A 101 34.59 -1.20 -18.36
CA ARG A 101 35.32 -0.91 -19.60
C ARG A 101 36.83 -1.17 -19.52
N ASP A 102 37.39 -1.36 -18.33
CA ASP A 102 38.83 -1.53 -18.12
C ASP A 102 39.30 -2.99 -17.97
N PHE A 103 38.39 -3.98 -18.02
CA PHE A 103 38.75 -5.42 -18.03
C PHE A 103 38.66 -6.05 -19.43
N GLY A 104 39.18 -5.33 -20.43
CA GLY A 104 39.33 -5.80 -21.80
C GLY A 104 40.73 -5.50 -22.35
N LEU A 105 41.75 -6.13 -21.76
CA LEU A 105 43.07 -6.36 -22.35
C LEU A 105 43.48 -7.81 -22.08
#